data_AF-A0A976DKY3-F1
#
_entry.id   AF-A0A976DKY3-F1
#
_cell.length_a   1.000
_cell.length_b   1.000
_cell.length_c   1.000
_cell.angle_alpha   90.00
_cell.angle_beta   90.00
_cell.angle_gamma   90.00
#
_symmetry.space_group_name_H-M   'P 1'
#
loop_
_entity.id
_entity.type
_entity.pdbx_description
1 polymer ?
#
loop_
_entity_poly.entity_id
_entity_poly.type
_entity_poly.pdbx_seq_one_letter_code
_entity_poly.pdbx_strand_id
1 'polypeptide(L)'
;MYPFIRMVTEMARARRMPPLGLFETHVSTVTCWPWDLDPWAELNNGRTLTLYDLGRLPLGRRTGVERVLRSRRWGLTVAGST
;
A
#
# COMPACT_ATOMS: atom_id res chain seq x y z
N MET A 1 13.27 0.48 -9.35
CA MET A 1 11.97 0.88 -9.94
C MET A 1 11.05 1.41 -8.85
N TYR A 2 10.60 2.66 -9.01
CA TYR A 2 9.54 3.22 -8.17
C TYR A 2 8.31 2.29 -8.25
N PRO A 3 7.64 2.00 -7.14
CA PRO A 3 6.60 0.98 -7.07
C PRO A 3 5.28 1.41 -7.74
N PHE A 4 5.29 2.30 -8.75
CA PHE A 4 4.07 2.83 -9.36
C PHE A 4 3.21 1.73 -9.99
N ILE A 5 3.82 0.79 -10.72
CA ILE A 5 3.08 -0.32 -11.35
C ILE A 5 2.40 -1.19 -10.27
N ARG A 6 3.15 -1.52 -9.21
CA ARG A 6 2.61 -2.29 -8.07
C ARG A 6 1.50 -1.52 -7.37
N MET A 7 1.72 -0.25 -7.10
CA MET A 7 0.74 0.62 -6.45
C MET A 7 -0.55 0.69 -7.25
N VAL A 8 -0.47 0.91 -8.57
CA VAL A 8 -1.65 0.93 -9.44
C VAL A 8 -2.35 -0.43 -9.43
N THR A 9 -1.58 -1.53 -9.43
CA THR A 9 -2.13 -2.90 -9.40
C THR A 9 -2.83 -3.20 -8.08
N GLU A 10 -2.22 -2.88 -6.94
CA GLU A 10 -2.80 -3.05 -5.61
C GLU A 10 -4.03 -2.18 -5.42
N MET A 11 -4.00 -0.93 -5.89
CA MET A 11 -5.17 -0.05 -5.89
C MET A 11 -6.30 -0.61 -6.78
N ALA A 12 -5.98 -1.17 -7.95
CA ALA A 12 -6.97 -1.81 -8.81
C ALA A 12 -7.57 -3.08 -8.18
N ARG A 13 -6.75 -3.88 -7.47
CA ARG A 13 -7.21 -5.04 -6.69
C ARG A 13 -8.10 -4.61 -5.53
N ALA A 14 -7.66 -3.61 -4.76
CA ALA A 14 -8.40 -3.07 -3.63
C ALA A 14 -9.79 -2.55 -4.02
N ARG A 15 -9.94 -1.99 -5.22
CA ARG A 15 -11.24 -1.57 -5.78
C ARG A 15 -12.21 -2.72 -6.04
N ARG A 16 -11.72 -3.95 -6.21
CA ARG A 16 -12.52 -5.16 -6.47
C ARG A 16 -12.73 -6.01 -5.21
N MET A 17 -12.00 -5.73 -4.14
CA MET A 17 -12.15 -6.42 -2.87
C MET A 17 -13.38 -5.91 -2.11
N PRO A 18 -13.97 -6.74 -1.22
CA PRO A 18 -15.03 -6.29 -0.33
C PRO A 18 -14.60 -5.06 0.49
N PRO A 19 -15.54 -4.13 0.78
CA PRO A 19 -15.27 -3.03 1.69
C PRO A 19 -14.85 -3.59 3.05
N LEU A 20 -14.08 -2.79 3.79
CA LEU A 20 -13.50 -3.16 5.07
C LEU A 20 -14.02 -2.22 6.15
N GLY A 21 -14.37 -2.74 7.32
CA GLY A 21 -14.69 -1.96 8.50
C GLY A 21 -13.48 -1.17 9.01
N LEU A 22 -13.73 -0.13 9.82
CA LEU A 22 -12.66 0.75 10.34
C LEU A 22 -11.64 0.01 11.24
N PHE A 23 -12.07 -1.06 11.91
CA PHE A 23 -11.24 -1.85 12.82
C PHE A 23 -10.85 -3.21 12.24
N GLU A 24 -11.16 -3.45 10.97
CA GLU A 24 -10.78 -4.68 10.30
C GLU A 24 -9.36 -4.57 9.72
N THR A 25 -8.72 -5.72 9.52
CA THR A 25 -7.35 -5.79 9.02
C THR A 25 -7.34 -5.91 7.49
N HIS A 26 -6.66 -4.98 6.83
CA HIS A 26 -6.31 -5.15 5.42
C HIS A 26 -5.09 -6.07 5.29
N VAL A 27 -5.25 -7.18 4.57
CA VAL A 27 -4.15 -8.10 4.25
C VAL A 27 -3.91 -8.07 2.74
N SER A 28 -2.65 -7.87 2.36
CA SER A 28 -2.18 -7.89 0.96
C SER A 28 -0.99 -8.81 0.84
N THR A 29 -0.98 -9.68 -0.18
CA THR A 29 0.15 -10.54 -0.51
C THR A 29 0.86 -9.99 -1.73
N VAL A 30 2.16 -9.72 -1.59
CA VAL A 30 3.00 -9.21 -2.67
C VAL A 30 4.09 -10.22 -2.97
N THR A 31 4.26 -10.56 -4.25
CA THR A 31 5.38 -11.40 -4.70
C THR A 31 6.68 -10.60 -4.64
N CYS A 32 7.74 -11.18 -4.05
CA CYS A 32 9.10 -10.67 -4.16
C CYS A 32 9.64 -11.02 -5.55
N TRP A 33 9.99 -10.01 -6.33
CA TRP A 33 10.55 -10.18 -7.68
C TRP A 33 12.08 -10.13 -7.61
N PRO A 34 12.79 -10.60 -8.67
CA PRO A 34 14.24 -10.67 -8.66
C PRO A 34 14.94 -9.33 -8.32
N TRP A 35 14.35 -8.19 -8.68
CA TRP A 35 14.88 -6.85 -8.39
C TRP A 35 14.52 -6.28 -7.00
N ASP A 36 13.74 -7.02 -6.21
CA ASP A 36 13.55 -6.72 -4.79
C ASP A 36 14.60 -7.43 -3.94
N LEU A 37 15.32 -8.39 -4.52
CA LEU A 37 16.36 -9.14 -3.85
C LEU A 37 17.68 -8.38 -3.86
N ASP A 38 18.49 -8.60 -2.83
CA ASP A 38 19.89 -8.22 -2.81
C ASP A 38 20.78 -9.34 -3.40
N PRO A 39 22.11 -9.14 -3.54
CA PRO A 39 23.03 -10.17 -4.05
C PRO A 39 23.09 -11.48 -3.24
N TRP A 40 22.49 -11.56 -2.06
CA TRP A 40 22.41 -12.75 -1.20
C TRP A 40 21.09 -13.51 -1.39
N ALA A 41 20.28 -13.10 -2.38
CA ALA A 41 18.94 -13.63 -2.64
C ALA A 41 17.95 -13.43 -1.47
N GLU A 42 18.20 -12.43 -0.63
CA GLU A 42 17.32 -12.01 0.45
C GLU A 42 16.52 -10.77 0.04
N LEU A 43 15.37 -10.54 0.69
CA LEU A 43 14.61 -9.31 0.48
C LEU A 43 15.46 -8.13 0.94
N ASN A 44 15.76 -7.22 0.02
CA ASN A 44 16.55 -6.05 0.34
C ASN A 44 15.87 -5.22 1.45
N ASN A 45 16.58 -4.94 2.53
CA ASN A 45 16.07 -4.22 3.69
C ASN A 45 15.45 -2.85 3.33
N GLY A 46 16.04 -2.13 2.37
CA GLY A 46 15.50 -0.85 1.89
C GLY A 46 14.20 -1.00 1.08
N ARG A 47 13.99 -2.16 0.44
CA ARG A 47 12.74 -2.49 -0.27
C ARG A 47 11.61 -2.88 0.65
N THR A 48 11.89 -3.45 1.83
CA THR A 48 10.88 -3.89 2.80
C THR A 48 9.90 -2.79 3.16
N LEU A 49 10.38 -1.58 3.51
CA LEU A 49 9.50 -0.46 3.86
C LEU A 49 8.63 -0.01 2.69
N THR A 50 9.19 -0.01 1.47
CA THR A 50 8.44 0.32 0.25
C THR A 50 7.30 -0.68 0.00
N LEU A 51 7.54 -1.98 0.26
CA LEU A 51 6.52 -3.01 0.12
C LEU A 51 5.44 -2.90 1.20
N TYR A 52 5.81 -2.53 2.43
CA TYR A 52 4.84 -2.28 3.51
C TYR A 52 3.95 -1.06 3.22
N ASP A 53 4.50 -0.01 2.61
CA ASP A 53 3.73 1.17 2.23
C ASP A 53 2.65 0.88 1.18
N LEU A 54 2.80 -0.20 0.39
CA LEU A 54 1.79 -0.61 -0.59
C LEU A 54 0.43 -0.92 0.04
N GLY A 55 0.37 -1.35 1.31
CA GLY A 55 -0.89 -1.70 1.98
C GLY A 55 -1.69 -0.48 2.47
N ARG A 56 -1.06 0.68 2.66
CA ARG A 56 -1.68 1.85 3.29
C ARG A 56 -2.76 2.50 2.41
N LEU A 57 -2.49 2.66 1.12
CA LEU A 57 -3.44 3.26 0.18
C LEU A 57 -4.65 2.34 -0.11
N PRO A 58 -4.46 1.03 -0.38
CA PRO A 58 -5.53 0.03 -0.43
C PRO A 58 -6.40 -0.02 0.83
N LEU A 59 -5.81 0.05 2.02
CA LEU A 59 -6.55 0.13 3.28
C LEU A 59 -7.47 1.35 3.26
N GLY A 60 -6.93 2.54 2.97
CA GLY A 60 -7.72 3.78 2.88
C GLY A 60 -8.82 3.73 1.81
N ARG A 61 -8.58 3.01 0.70
CA ARG A 61 -9.60 2.75 -0.33
C ARG A 61 -10.74 1.89 0.21
N ARG A 62 -10.41 0.76 0.86
CA ARG A 62 -11.38 -0.25 1.30
C ARG A 62 -12.19 0.18 2.53
N THR A 63 -11.62 0.99 3.41
CA THR A 63 -12.33 1.59 4.56
C THR A 63 -13.13 2.84 4.19
N GLY A 64 -12.99 3.33 2.96
CA GLY A 64 -13.68 4.53 2.48
C GLY A 64 -13.05 5.86 2.93
N VAL A 65 -11.95 5.83 3.69
CA VAL A 65 -11.19 7.03 4.09
C VAL A 65 -10.78 7.84 2.86
N GLU A 66 -10.28 7.21 1.81
CA GLU A 66 -9.88 7.90 0.58
C GLU A 66 -11.05 8.71 -0.03
N ARG A 67 -12.27 8.16 0.00
CA ARG A 67 -13.46 8.86 -0.51
C ARG A 67 -13.74 10.14 0.27
N VAL A 68 -13.63 10.08 1.60
CA VAL A 68 -13.85 11.22 2.49
C VAL A 68 -12.77 12.29 2.29
N LEU A 69 -11.50 11.87 2.17
CA LEU A 69 -10.40 12.80 1.91
C LEU A 69 -10.60 13.52 0.57
N ARG A 70 -10.94 12.79 -0.49
CA ARG A 70 -11.19 13.38 -1.82
C ARG A 70 -12.38 14.32 -1.82
N SER A 71 -13.50 13.96 -1.19
CA SER A 71 -14.68 14.85 -1.15
C SER A 71 -14.40 16.16 -0.42
N ARG A 72 -13.43 16.16 0.50
CA ARG A 72 -13.01 17.35 1.26
C ARG A 72 -11.76 18.03 0.71
N ARG A 73 -11.20 17.53 -0.39
CA ARG A 73 -9.92 17.99 -0.98
C ARG A 73 -8.76 17.96 0.03
N TRP A 74 -8.74 16.94 0.90
CA TRP A 74 -7.70 16.75 1.90
C TRP A 74 -6.59 15.83 1.38
N GLY A 75 -5.35 16.15 1.76
CA GLY A 75 -4.19 15.28 1.57
C GLY A 75 -4.01 14.31 2.73
N LEU A 76 -3.39 13.16 2.45
CA LEU A 76 -2.90 12.26 3.50
C LEU A 76 -1.48 12.67 3.84
N THR A 77 -1.18 12.83 5.13
CA THR A 77 0.19 13.08 5.61
C THR A 77 0.63 11.96 6.54
N VAL A 78 1.92 11.65 6.54
CA VAL A 78 2.52 10.74 7.51
C VAL A 78 2.80 11.54 8.77
N ALA A 79 2.09 11.23 9.86
CA ALA A 79 2.40 11.76 11.17
C ALA A 79 3.53 10.92 11.81
N GLY A 80 4.46 11.57 12.52
CA GLY A 80 5.52 10.88 13.27
C GLY A 80 6.87 10.74 12.54
N SER A 81 7.14 11.52 11.50
CA SER A 81 8.52 11.76 11.06
C SER A 81 9.15 12.82 11.96
N THR A 82 10.07 12.43 12.85
CA THR A 82 10.88 13.34 13.66
C THR A 82 12.29 13.39 13.11
#